data_AF-A0A956EV95-F1
#
_entry.id   AF-A0A956EV95-F1
#
_cell.length_a   1.000
_cell.length_b   1.000
_cell.length_c   1.000
_cell.angle_alpha   90.00
_cell.angle_beta   90.00
_cell.angle_gamma   90.00
#
_symmetry.space_group_name_H-M   'P 1'
#
loop_
_entity.id
_entity.type
_entity.pdbx_description
1 polymer ?
#
loop_
_entity_poly.entity_id
_entity_poly.type
_entity_poly.pdbx_seq_one_letter_code
_entity_poly.pdbx_strand_id
1 'polypeptide(L)'
;MDYQQLSREFLRALRGSRSQTAFSRRLGYSTNVAYGWESGRRAPNTSEVLRAAARIRVDVSGAFERFFHPRPPPELHDHDPTSPEYVAAVLRAMRGTSSMQSIASRVGLSRPAVSRILAAKTEVRLPLFFQLVDSMTRRLLDLISDFVDVSLLPAAGEEWQRIEALRRLAFQNPLSEAVPRFLELDEYAEHAQHIPGWIGERMGICLEDEERTLSDLELAGIIRWDGSHWRLEKQRSIDTTRNPELGRRMLEYWTERSRARIADAGDGRFSYLVFGCDEATLTAINDLRLRYYREMRALVASAPGATRVMVATVHLFPLDVGAGDTNT
;
A
#
# COMPACT_ATOMS: atom_id res chain seq x y z
N MET A 1 -10.90 -0.53 -11.66
CA MET A 1 -11.80 0.36 -10.91
C MET A 1 -12.10 1.57 -11.80
N ASP A 2 -13.35 2.06 -11.81
CA ASP A 2 -13.70 3.30 -12.51
C ASP A 2 -13.32 4.52 -11.65
N TYR A 3 -12.19 5.16 -11.99
CA TYR A 3 -11.68 6.31 -11.24
C TYR A 3 -12.54 7.58 -11.39
N GLN A 4 -13.30 7.71 -12.49
CA GLN A 4 -14.22 8.83 -12.68
C GLN A 4 -15.41 8.68 -11.73
N GLN A 5 -16.00 7.49 -11.66
CA GLN A 5 -17.06 7.20 -10.71
C GLN A 5 -16.57 7.32 -9.26
N LEU A 6 -15.42 6.72 -8.93
CA LEU A 6 -14.83 6.80 -7.59
C LEU A 6 -14.60 8.26 -7.15
N SER A 7 -14.09 9.12 -8.03
CA SER A 7 -13.89 10.54 -7.71
C SER A 7 -15.19 11.28 -7.40
N ARG A 8 -16.29 10.93 -8.07
CA ARG A 8 -17.60 11.55 -7.87
C ARG A 8 -18.19 11.14 -6.52
N GLU A 9 -18.08 9.86 -6.20
CA GLU A 9 -18.52 9.31 -4.92
C GLU A 9 -17.68 9.86 -3.76
N PHE A 10 -16.36 9.94 -3.92
CA PHE A 10 -15.46 10.55 -2.96
C PHE A 10 -15.89 11.98 -2.61
N LEU A 11 -16.19 12.79 -3.63
CA LEU A 11 -16.62 14.18 -3.43
C LEU A 11 -17.99 14.28 -2.74
N ARG A 12 -18.91 13.34 -3.01
CA ARG A 12 -20.20 13.25 -2.28
C ARG A 12 -19.99 12.87 -0.82
N ALA A 13 -19.12 11.88 -0.56
CA ALA A 13 -18.78 11.46 0.79
C ALA A 13 -18.11 12.59 1.58
N LEU A 14 -17.17 13.32 0.96
CA LEU A 14 -16.51 14.48 1.54
C LEU A 14 -17.51 15.62 1.87
N ARG A 15 -18.48 15.87 1.00
CA ARG A 15 -19.57 16.83 1.28
C ARG A 15 -20.39 16.43 2.51
N GLY A 16 -20.64 15.14 2.68
CA GLY A 16 -21.51 14.57 3.70
C GLY A 16 -22.98 14.97 3.49
N SER A 17 -23.69 15.26 4.58
CA SER A 17 -25.12 15.61 4.56
C SER A 17 -25.45 17.01 4.03
N ARG A 18 -24.46 17.86 3.76
CA ARG A 18 -24.67 19.25 3.31
C ARG A 18 -25.24 19.28 1.90
N SER A 19 -26.12 20.23 1.56
CA SER A 19 -26.51 20.41 0.15
C SER A 19 -25.31 20.85 -0.71
N GLN A 20 -25.36 20.59 -2.02
CA GLN A 20 -24.32 20.99 -2.97
C GLN A 20 -24.03 22.51 -2.93
N THR A 21 -25.09 23.31 -2.83
CA THR A 21 -24.97 24.77 -2.71
C THR A 21 -24.35 25.20 -1.38
N ALA A 22 -24.76 24.59 -0.27
CA ALA A 22 -24.19 24.88 1.04
C ALA A 22 -22.71 24.50 1.12
N PHE A 23 -22.33 23.35 0.54
CA PHE A 23 -20.94 22.94 0.42
C PHE A 23 -20.13 23.92 -0.44
N SER A 24 -20.63 24.29 -1.62
CA SER A 24 -19.97 25.25 -2.50
C SER A 24 -19.72 26.61 -1.83
N ARG A 25 -20.71 27.14 -1.10
CA ARG A 25 -20.56 28.40 -0.33
C ARG A 25 -19.51 28.25 0.79
N ARG A 26 -19.51 27.11 1.49
CA ARG A 26 -18.51 26.83 2.53
C ARG A 26 -17.08 26.80 1.98
N LEU A 27 -16.92 26.34 0.73
CA LEU A 27 -15.64 26.37 0.02
C LEU A 27 -15.26 27.76 -0.52
N GLY A 28 -16.12 28.77 -0.34
CA GLY A 28 -15.88 30.14 -0.78
C GLY A 28 -16.29 30.43 -2.23
N TYR A 29 -17.03 29.52 -2.88
CA TYR A 29 -17.51 29.74 -4.24
C TYR A 29 -18.86 30.46 -4.26
N SER A 30 -19.01 31.38 -5.21
CA SER A 30 -20.27 32.05 -5.55
C SER A 30 -21.22 31.16 -6.37
N THR A 31 -20.70 30.09 -6.99
CA THR A 31 -21.45 29.18 -7.87
C THR A 31 -21.52 27.77 -7.29
N ASN A 32 -22.46 26.95 -7.77
CA ASN A 32 -22.62 25.56 -7.34
C ASN A 32 -21.56 24.65 -7.99
N VAL A 33 -20.33 24.76 -7.50
CA VAL A 33 -19.19 23.97 -7.98
C VAL A 33 -19.35 22.49 -7.69
N ALA A 34 -19.97 22.14 -6.56
CA ALA A 34 -20.17 20.78 -6.10
C ALA A 34 -21.04 19.97 -7.07
N TYR A 35 -22.09 20.59 -7.63
CA TYR A 35 -22.91 19.95 -8.65
C TYR A 35 -22.08 19.53 -9.87
N GLY A 36 -21.23 20.43 -10.38
CA GLY A 36 -20.38 20.13 -11.54
C GLY A 36 -19.39 18.99 -11.26
N TRP A 37 -18.87 18.93 -10.04
CA TRP A 37 -17.96 17.88 -9.59
C TRP A 37 -18.67 16.53 -9.42
N GLU A 38 -19.77 16.48 -8.67
CA GLU A 38 -20.48 15.25 -8.33
C GLU A 38 -21.24 14.64 -9.52
N SER A 39 -21.65 15.46 -10.49
CA SER A 39 -22.28 14.98 -11.74
C SER A 39 -21.28 14.47 -12.77
N GLY A 40 -19.99 14.82 -12.63
CA GLY A 40 -18.96 14.51 -13.62
C GLY A 40 -18.89 15.47 -14.80
N ARG A 41 -19.65 16.58 -14.78
CA ARG A 41 -19.53 17.65 -15.80
C ARG A 41 -18.12 18.24 -15.85
N ARG A 42 -17.43 18.29 -14.71
CA ARG A 42 -16.02 18.67 -14.60
C ARG A 42 -15.36 17.98 -13.41
N ALA A 43 -14.13 17.52 -13.58
CA ALA A 43 -13.33 17.02 -12.47
C ALA A 43 -12.48 18.16 -11.87
N PRO A 44 -12.47 18.34 -10.53
CA PRO A 44 -11.59 19.31 -9.89
C PRO A 44 -10.12 18.91 -9.96
N ASN A 45 -9.24 19.90 -9.84
CA ASN A 45 -7.83 19.66 -9.55
C ASN A 45 -7.68 19.05 -8.16
N THR A 46 -6.65 18.25 -7.97
CA THR A 46 -6.44 17.52 -6.70
C THR A 46 -6.15 18.48 -5.54
N SER A 47 -5.30 19.49 -5.78
CA SER A 47 -5.03 20.62 -4.87
C SER A 47 -6.33 21.25 -4.33
N GLU A 48 -7.28 21.53 -5.23
CA GLU A 48 -8.59 22.09 -4.88
C GLU A 48 -9.41 21.15 -4.00
N VAL A 49 -9.34 19.84 -4.25
CA VAL A 49 -10.03 18.83 -3.43
C VAL A 49 -9.40 18.73 -2.05
N LEU A 50 -8.07 18.77 -1.96
CA LEU A 50 -7.35 18.80 -0.68
C LEU A 50 -7.70 20.08 0.10
N ARG A 51 -7.77 21.23 -0.58
CA ARG A 51 -8.25 22.48 0.01
C ARG A 51 -9.69 22.35 0.53
N ALA A 52 -10.56 21.71 -0.24
CA ALA A 52 -11.94 21.47 0.17
C ALA A 52 -12.03 20.56 1.41
N ALA A 53 -11.20 19.51 1.47
CA ALA A 53 -11.08 18.62 2.62
C ALA A 53 -10.59 19.38 3.87
N ALA A 54 -9.53 20.18 3.74
CA ALA A 54 -9.02 21.01 4.82
C ALA A 54 -10.08 22.00 5.35
N ARG A 55 -10.87 22.64 4.47
CA ARG A 55 -11.95 23.58 4.83
C ARG A 55 -13.10 22.93 5.61
N ILE A 56 -13.27 21.62 5.51
CA ILE A 56 -14.22 20.86 6.34
C ILE A 56 -13.56 20.15 7.52
N ARG A 57 -12.30 20.51 7.84
CA ARG A 57 -11.51 19.99 8.97
C ARG A 57 -11.08 18.54 8.84
N VAL A 58 -10.92 18.03 7.61
CA VAL A 58 -10.16 16.79 7.39
C VAL A 58 -8.67 17.13 7.51
N ASP A 59 -7.95 16.33 8.28
CA ASP A 59 -6.50 16.44 8.45
C ASP A 59 -5.76 15.90 7.22
N VAL A 60 -5.55 16.79 6.24
CA VAL A 60 -4.88 16.46 4.97
C VAL A 60 -3.43 16.05 5.18
N SER A 61 -2.68 16.78 6.01
CA SER A 61 -1.26 16.46 6.27
C SER A 61 -1.15 15.09 6.92
N GLY A 62 -1.91 14.86 7.99
CA GLY A 62 -1.88 13.59 8.70
C GLY A 62 -2.34 12.41 7.85
N ALA A 63 -3.25 12.60 6.90
CA ALA A 63 -3.63 11.55 5.94
C ALA A 63 -2.43 11.06 5.12
N PHE A 64 -1.63 11.98 4.57
CA PHE A 64 -0.43 11.60 3.83
C PHE A 64 0.71 11.13 4.73
N GLU A 65 0.87 11.69 5.93
CA GLU A 65 1.85 11.21 6.92
C GLU A 65 1.58 9.75 7.30
N ARG A 66 0.32 9.39 7.57
CA ARG A 66 -0.10 7.99 7.82
C ARG A 66 0.14 7.11 6.60
N PHE A 67 -0.10 7.62 5.38
CA PHE A 67 0.15 6.88 4.15
C PHE A 67 1.64 6.53 3.94
N PHE A 68 2.54 7.45 4.31
CA PHE A 68 4.00 7.28 4.20
C PHE A 68 4.68 6.78 5.49
N HIS A 69 3.90 6.44 6.54
CA HIS A 69 4.43 5.91 7.80
C HIS A 69 5.38 4.71 7.57
N PRO A 70 6.50 4.59 8.33
CA PRO A 70 6.90 5.40 9.50
C PRO A 70 7.62 6.70 9.18
N ARG A 71 7.89 7.00 7.91
CA ARG A 71 8.70 8.17 7.57
C ARG A 71 8.14 8.91 6.35
N PRO A 72 7.40 10.01 6.56
CA PRO A 72 7.02 10.88 5.46
C PRO A 72 8.27 11.44 4.75
N PRO A 73 8.21 11.63 3.42
CA PRO A 73 9.26 12.33 2.69
C PRO A 73 9.43 13.75 3.26
N PRO A 74 10.67 14.18 3.59
CA PRO A 74 10.92 15.51 4.15
C PRO A 74 10.36 16.64 3.30
N GLU A 75 10.39 16.48 1.97
CA GLU A 75 9.94 17.49 1.01
C GLU A 75 8.43 17.77 1.07
N LEU A 76 7.66 16.94 1.77
CA LEU A 76 6.24 17.23 2.02
C LEU A 76 6.06 18.38 3.01
N HIS A 77 7.00 18.56 3.94
CA HIS A 77 6.92 19.63 4.94
C HIS A 77 7.24 21.02 4.35
N ASP A 78 7.85 21.07 3.16
CA ASP A 78 8.23 22.31 2.48
C ASP A 78 7.06 22.98 1.74
N HIS A 79 5.89 22.33 1.70
CA HIS A 79 4.76 22.76 0.87
C HIS A 79 3.44 22.75 1.65
N ASP A 80 2.56 23.70 1.37
CA ASP A 80 1.18 23.69 1.88
C ASP A 80 0.46 22.41 1.39
N PRO A 81 -0.13 21.58 2.28
CA PRO A 81 -0.85 20.35 1.92
C PRO A 81 -1.97 20.52 0.89
N THR A 82 -2.40 21.76 0.63
CA THR A 82 -3.45 22.09 -0.35
C THR A 82 -2.91 22.63 -1.69
N SER A 83 -1.59 22.71 -1.84
CA SER A 83 -0.91 23.27 -3.02
C SER A 83 -0.66 22.25 -4.15
N PRO A 84 -0.53 22.71 -5.41
CA PRO A 84 -0.05 21.88 -6.52
C PRO A 84 1.33 21.26 -6.28
N GLU A 85 2.24 22.01 -5.64
CA GLU A 85 3.61 21.59 -5.34
C GLU A 85 3.61 20.39 -4.38
N TYR A 86 2.75 20.43 -3.36
CA TYR A 86 2.56 19.32 -2.44
C TYR A 86 2.04 18.07 -3.16
N VAL A 87 1.03 18.21 -4.03
CA VAL A 87 0.52 17.08 -4.84
C VAL A 87 1.63 16.47 -5.71
N ALA A 88 2.47 17.30 -6.31
CA ALA A 88 3.61 16.82 -7.10
C ALA A 88 4.66 16.13 -6.22
N ALA A 89 4.95 16.65 -5.02
CA ALA A 89 5.85 16.03 -4.05
C ALA A 89 5.34 14.65 -3.59
N VAL A 90 4.06 14.53 -3.27
CA VAL A 90 3.39 13.25 -2.96
C VAL A 90 3.57 12.25 -4.09
N LEU A 91 3.28 12.64 -5.34
CA LEU A 91 3.42 11.74 -6.49
C LEU A 91 4.88 11.34 -6.75
N ARG A 92 5.84 12.24 -6.55
CA ARG A 92 7.29 11.94 -6.63
C ARG A 92 7.69 10.91 -5.57
N ALA A 93 7.21 11.07 -4.35
CA ALA A 93 7.46 10.11 -3.28
C ALA A 93 6.86 8.73 -3.56
N MET A 94 5.62 8.68 -4.03
CA MET A 94 4.93 7.42 -4.39
C MET A 94 5.59 6.71 -5.57
N ARG A 95 6.15 7.46 -6.53
CA ARG A 95 6.85 6.91 -7.70
C ARG A 95 8.06 6.05 -7.29
N GLY A 96 8.79 6.46 -6.26
CA GLY A 96 10.04 5.82 -5.87
C GLY A 96 11.01 5.68 -7.06
N THR A 97 11.46 4.47 -7.35
CA THR A 97 12.39 4.15 -8.44
C THR A 97 11.71 3.86 -9.78
N SER A 98 10.36 3.81 -9.84
CA SER A 98 9.63 3.50 -11.06
C SER A 98 9.97 4.49 -12.19
N SER A 99 10.18 3.99 -13.40
CA SER A 99 10.45 4.86 -14.54
C SER A 99 9.20 5.66 -14.93
N MET A 100 9.38 6.91 -15.37
CA MET A 100 8.26 7.72 -15.87
C MET A 100 7.57 7.04 -17.07
N GLN A 101 8.32 6.28 -17.88
CA GLN A 101 7.81 5.55 -19.04
C GLN A 101 6.87 4.41 -18.62
N SER A 102 7.24 3.66 -17.57
CA SER A 102 6.41 2.58 -17.03
C SER A 102 5.10 3.13 -16.48
N ILE A 103 5.16 4.21 -15.69
CA ILE A 103 3.96 4.88 -15.15
C ILE A 103 3.07 5.37 -16.30
N ALA A 104 3.64 6.10 -17.27
CA ALA A 104 2.94 6.63 -18.43
C ALA A 104 2.16 5.53 -19.18
N SER A 105 2.82 4.39 -19.42
CA SER A 105 2.20 3.24 -20.12
C SER A 105 1.05 2.64 -19.32
N ARG A 106 1.16 2.52 -17.99
CA ARG A 106 0.11 1.98 -17.12
C ARG A 106 -1.13 2.86 -17.02
N VAL A 107 -0.97 4.18 -17.11
CA VAL A 107 -2.08 5.14 -16.98
C VAL A 107 -2.59 5.70 -18.31
N GLY A 108 -1.99 5.32 -19.43
CA GLY A 108 -2.38 5.80 -20.77
C GLY A 108 -1.98 7.27 -21.02
N LEU A 109 -0.88 7.72 -20.43
CA LEU A 109 -0.32 9.07 -20.64
C LEU A 109 0.97 9.03 -21.47
N SER A 110 1.39 10.19 -21.96
CA SER A 110 2.74 10.36 -22.50
C SER A 110 3.76 10.60 -21.38
N ARG A 111 5.01 10.16 -21.58
CA ARG A 111 6.12 10.46 -20.64
C ARG A 111 6.26 11.97 -20.34
N PRO A 112 6.19 12.88 -21.33
CA PRO A 112 6.22 14.33 -21.04
C PRO A 112 5.07 14.80 -20.14
N ALA A 113 3.86 14.24 -20.29
CA ALA A 113 2.73 14.60 -19.41
C ALA A 113 3.01 14.20 -17.96
N VAL A 114 3.49 12.97 -17.73
CA VAL A 114 3.90 12.50 -16.39
C VAL A 114 5.01 13.39 -15.82
N SER A 115 6.02 13.73 -16.63
CA SER A 115 7.11 14.61 -16.21
C SER A 115 6.62 15.99 -15.77
N ARG A 116 5.68 16.60 -16.50
CA ARG A 116 5.09 17.90 -16.14
C ARG A 116 4.30 17.84 -14.84
N ILE A 117 3.52 16.78 -14.63
CA ILE A 117 2.75 16.58 -13.39
C ILE A 117 3.70 16.47 -12.19
N LEU A 118 4.75 15.63 -12.29
CA LEU A 118 5.72 15.43 -11.20
C LEU A 118 6.56 16.67 -10.91
N ALA A 119 6.65 17.60 -11.85
CA ALA A 119 7.34 18.89 -11.70
C ALA A 119 6.40 20.03 -11.29
N ALA A 120 5.15 19.75 -10.89
CA ALA A 120 4.11 20.73 -10.59
C ALA A 120 3.78 21.72 -11.73
N LYS A 121 4.24 21.44 -12.98
CA LYS A 121 3.97 22.30 -14.16
C LYS A 121 2.56 22.10 -14.73
N THR A 122 1.82 21.13 -14.22
CA THR A 122 0.46 20.81 -14.65
C THR A 122 -0.26 20.18 -13.47
N GLU A 123 -1.34 20.82 -13.03
CA GLU A 123 -2.20 20.27 -11.98
C GLU A 123 -2.92 19.02 -12.47
N VAL A 124 -2.90 17.99 -11.64
CA VAL A 124 -3.58 16.73 -11.92
C VAL A 124 -5.02 16.78 -11.39
N ARG A 125 -5.97 16.38 -12.23
CA ARG A 125 -7.38 16.22 -11.82
C ARG A 125 -7.57 14.99 -10.95
N LEU A 126 -8.51 15.04 -10.02
CA LEU A 126 -8.72 13.99 -9.02
C LEU A 126 -8.82 12.55 -9.59
N PRO A 127 -9.56 12.26 -10.69
CA PRO A 127 -9.62 10.91 -11.24
C PRO A 127 -8.25 10.39 -11.71
N LEU A 128 -7.44 11.26 -12.33
CA LEU A 128 -6.12 10.90 -12.80
C LEU A 128 -5.13 10.77 -11.63
N PHE A 129 -5.28 11.58 -10.58
CA PHE A 129 -4.52 11.41 -9.35
C PHE A 129 -4.80 10.04 -8.72
N PHE A 130 -6.06 9.63 -8.60
CA PHE A 130 -6.43 8.30 -8.12
C PHE A 130 -5.82 7.19 -8.96
N GLN A 131 -5.91 7.30 -10.29
CA GLN A 131 -5.30 6.33 -11.19
C GLN A 131 -3.77 6.25 -11.02
N LEU A 132 -3.08 7.38 -10.88
CA LEU A 132 -1.64 7.43 -10.64
C LEU A 132 -1.28 6.76 -9.32
N VAL A 133 -1.96 7.11 -8.22
CA VAL A 133 -1.75 6.51 -6.90
C VAL A 133 -1.95 5.00 -6.94
N ASP A 134 -3.05 4.52 -7.53
CA ASP A 134 -3.32 3.08 -7.62
C ASP A 134 -2.27 2.35 -8.46
N SER A 135 -1.87 2.93 -9.59
CA SER A 135 -0.86 2.34 -10.49
C SER A 135 0.55 2.25 -9.90
N MET A 136 0.89 3.17 -8.99
CA MET A 136 2.21 3.24 -8.36
C MET A 136 2.27 2.45 -7.05
N THR A 137 1.17 2.42 -6.29
CA THR A 137 1.19 1.95 -4.90
C THR A 137 0.25 0.77 -4.63
N ARG A 138 -0.81 0.60 -5.42
CA ARG A 138 -1.95 -0.32 -5.16
C ARG A 138 -2.65 -0.10 -3.81
N ARG A 139 -2.39 1.06 -3.17
CA ARG A 139 -2.90 1.46 -1.85
C ARG A 139 -3.85 2.66 -1.96
N LEU A 140 -4.51 2.85 -3.10
CA LEU A 140 -5.40 4.00 -3.30
C LEU A 140 -6.53 4.03 -2.26
N LEU A 141 -7.19 2.89 -2.01
CA LEU A 141 -8.31 2.85 -1.07
C LEU A 141 -7.85 3.10 0.37
N ASP A 142 -6.61 2.76 0.68
CA ASP A 142 -5.99 3.12 1.96
C ASP A 142 -5.84 4.63 2.10
N LEU A 143 -5.30 5.29 1.07
CA LEU A 143 -5.24 6.74 1.07
C LEU A 143 -6.63 7.36 1.22
N ILE A 144 -7.62 6.88 0.47
CA ILE A 144 -8.99 7.41 0.53
C ILE A 144 -9.61 7.23 1.93
N SER A 145 -9.32 6.12 2.62
CA SER A 145 -9.87 5.83 3.94
C SER A 145 -9.43 6.83 5.02
N ASP A 146 -8.37 7.60 4.79
CA ASP A 146 -7.95 8.69 5.67
C ASP A 146 -8.76 9.98 5.49
N PHE A 147 -9.55 10.09 4.41
CA PHE A 147 -10.35 11.28 4.11
C PHE A 147 -11.85 11.06 4.30
N VAL A 148 -12.34 9.86 3.96
CA VAL A 148 -13.77 9.50 3.99
C VAL A 148 -13.95 8.03 4.38
N ASP A 149 -15.14 7.68 4.86
CA ASP A 149 -15.52 6.28 5.03
C ASP A 149 -15.70 5.61 3.65
N VAL A 150 -14.81 4.67 3.34
CA VAL A 150 -14.78 3.95 2.05
C VAL A 150 -16.03 3.08 1.85
N SER A 151 -16.70 2.66 2.94
CA SER A 151 -17.94 1.88 2.84
C SER A 151 -19.09 2.66 2.19
N LEU A 152 -18.99 4.00 2.16
CA LEU A 152 -19.94 4.89 1.50
C LEU A 152 -19.68 5.06 -0.01
N LEU A 153 -18.67 4.39 -0.56
CA LEU A 153 -18.26 4.48 -1.97
C LEU A 153 -18.60 3.19 -2.72
N PRO A 154 -19.78 3.09 -3.37
CA PRO A 154 -20.17 1.91 -4.13
C PRO A 154 -19.11 1.42 -5.14
N ALA A 155 -18.41 2.33 -5.81
CA ALA A 155 -17.36 1.99 -6.78
C ALA A 155 -16.10 1.36 -6.14
N ALA A 156 -15.92 1.51 -4.82
CA ALA A 156 -14.85 0.88 -4.06
C ALA A 156 -15.33 -0.32 -3.22
N GLY A 157 -16.63 -0.49 -2.98
CA GLY A 157 -17.18 -1.38 -1.95
C GLY A 157 -16.65 -2.81 -2.03
N GLU A 158 -16.76 -3.46 -3.19
CA GLU A 158 -16.29 -4.84 -3.38
C GLU A 158 -14.76 -4.96 -3.17
N GLU A 159 -14.00 -4.00 -3.68
CA GLU A 159 -12.55 -4.02 -3.54
C GLU A 159 -12.09 -3.73 -2.11
N TRP A 160 -12.78 -2.84 -1.41
CA TRP A 160 -12.54 -2.54 0.00
C TRP A 160 -12.85 -3.74 0.89
N GLN A 161 -13.97 -4.43 0.64
CA GLN A 161 -14.31 -5.67 1.34
C GLN A 161 -13.23 -6.74 1.18
N ARG A 162 -12.67 -6.91 -0.03
CA ARG A 162 -11.55 -7.82 -0.26
C ARG A 162 -10.30 -7.43 0.54
N ILE A 163 -9.95 -6.13 0.59
CA ILE A 163 -8.80 -5.63 1.38
C ILE A 163 -9.00 -5.93 2.87
N GLU A 164 -10.18 -5.65 3.40
CA GLU A 164 -10.51 -5.90 4.81
C GLU A 164 -10.54 -7.40 5.15
N ALA A 165 -11.06 -8.24 4.24
CA ALA A 165 -11.02 -9.69 4.39
C ALA A 165 -9.57 -10.20 4.44
N LEU A 166 -8.70 -9.70 3.56
CA LEU A 166 -7.30 -10.07 3.52
C LEU A 166 -6.55 -9.65 4.80
N ARG A 167 -6.82 -8.45 5.33
CA ARG A 167 -6.25 -7.99 6.61
C ARG A 167 -6.67 -8.87 7.77
N ARG A 168 -7.96 -9.22 7.83
CA ARG A 168 -8.51 -10.11 8.85
C ARG A 168 -7.88 -11.48 8.77
N LEU A 169 -7.75 -12.01 7.55
CA LEU A 169 -7.14 -13.31 7.32
C LEU A 169 -5.69 -13.33 7.75
N ALA A 170 -4.88 -12.35 7.37
CA ALA A 170 -3.48 -12.30 7.81
C ALA A 170 -3.31 -12.13 9.31
N PHE A 171 -4.25 -11.42 9.95
CA PHE A 171 -4.28 -11.36 11.40
C PHE A 171 -4.55 -12.73 12.00
N GLN A 172 -5.46 -13.53 11.45
CA GLN A 172 -5.84 -14.83 12.02
C GLN A 172 -4.83 -15.93 11.67
N ASN A 173 -4.34 -15.93 10.44
CA ASN A 173 -3.50 -16.96 9.84
C ASN A 173 -2.35 -16.32 9.03
N PRO A 174 -1.16 -16.15 9.63
CA PRO A 174 0.01 -15.58 8.94
C PRO A 174 0.44 -16.30 7.66
N LEU A 175 0.07 -17.58 7.49
CA LEU A 175 0.35 -18.35 6.27
C LEU A 175 -0.32 -17.75 5.04
N SER A 176 -1.40 -16.99 5.21
CA SER A 176 -2.13 -16.36 4.10
C SER A 176 -1.30 -15.34 3.32
N GLU A 177 -0.16 -14.87 3.84
CA GLU A 177 0.76 -14.02 3.08
C GLU A 177 1.70 -14.81 2.16
N ALA A 178 2.07 -16.03 2.57
CA ALA A 178 3.08 -16.84 1.89
C ALA A 178 2.47 -17.90 0.97
N VAL A 179 1.41 -18.59 1.39
CA VAL A 179 0.73 -19.64 0.59
C VAL A 179 0.35 -19.14 -0.81
N PRO A 180 -0.22 -17.93 -1.00
CA PRO A 180 -0.47 -17.37 -2.33
C PRO A 180 0.76 -17.32 -3.23
N ARG A 181 1.96 -17.09 -2.68
CA ARG A 181 3.21 -16.97 -3.46
C ARG A 181 3.64 -18.29 -4.07
N PHE A 182 3.24 -19.41 -3.48
CA PHE A 182 3.50 -20.72 -4.06
C PHE A 182 2.66 -20.96 -5.33
N LEU A 183 1.48 -20.34 -5.42
CA LEU A 183 0.63 -20.40 -6.62
C LEU A 183 1.17 -19.55 -7.78
N GLU A 184 2.09 -18.62 -7.49
CA GLU A 184 2.81 -17.81 -8.49
C GLU A 184 4.00 -18.56 -9.09
N LEU A 185 4.36 -19.73 -8.55
CA LEU A 185 5.55 -20.45 -8.99
C LEU A 185 5.36 -21.08 -10.36
N ASP A 186 6.36 -20.93 -11.22
CA ASP A 186 6.38 -21.59 -12.55
C ASP A 186 6.18 -23.11 -12.38
N GLU A 187 6.87 -23.71 -11.41
CA GLU A 187 6.75 -25.14 -11.07
C GLU A 187 5.34 -25.54 -10.61
N TYR A 188 4.59 -24.65 -9.95
CA TYR A 188 3.19 -24.94 -9.60
C TYR A 188 2.33 -25.05 -10.86
N ALA A 189 2.58 -24.19 -11.85
CA ALA A 189 1.86 -24.18 -13.12
C ALA A 189 2.22 -25.34 -14.05
N GLU A 190 3.38 -25.98 -13.86
CA GLU A 190 3.83 -27.14 -14.64
C GLU A 190 3.11 -28.44 -14.25
N HIS A 191 2.54 -28.52 -13.05
CA HIS A 191 1.73 -29.68 -12.66
C HIS A 191 0.48 -29.79 -13.52
N ALA A 192 -0.01 -31.02 -13.71
CA ALA A 192 -1.27 -31.24 -14.42
C ALA A 192 -2.48 -30.70 -13.64
N GLN A 193 -2.38 -30.69 -12.31
CA GLN A 193 -3.38 -30.18 -11.37
C GLN A 193 -2.72 -29.89 -10.02
N HIS A 194 -3.41 -29.17 -9.14
CA HIS A 194 -2.98 -28.99 -7.75
C HIS A 194 -2.80 -30.34 -7.05
N ILE A 195 -1.64 -30.50 -6.42
CA ILE A 195 -1.31 -31.67 -5.59
C ILE A 195 -1.43 -31.24 -4.12
N PRO A 196 -2.40 -31.77 -3.34
CA PRO A 196 -2.51 -31.47 -1.92
C PRO A 196 -1.22 -31.82 -1.17
N GLY A 197 -0.72 -30.92 -0.34
CA GLY A 197 0.50 -31.11 0.45
C GLY A 197 1.77 -30.59 -0.24
N TRP A 198 1.69 -30.23 -1.53
CA TRP A 198 2.85 -29.72 -2.27
C TRP A 198 3.36 -28.40 -1.71
N ILE A 199 2.46 -27.50 -1.29
CA ILE A 199 2.85 -26.25 -0.63
C ILE A 199 3.38 -26.56 0.76
N GLY A 200 2.72 -27.46 1.48
CA GLY A 200 3.03 -27.82 2.85
C GLY A 200 4.42 -28.41 3.01
N GLU A 201 4.80 -29.35 2.15
CA GLU A 201 6.12 -29.96 2.13
C GLU A 201 7.23 -28.91 1.96
N ARG A 202 7.05 -27.97 1.02
CA ARG A 202 8.05 -26.94 0.71
C ARG A 202 8.16 -25.86 1.76
N MET A 203 7.04 -25.52 2.38
CA MET A 203 6.98 -24.48 3.40
C MET A 203 7.31 -25.02 4.80
N GLY A 204 7.20 -26.33 5.01
CA GLY A 204 7.29 -26.97 6.33
C GLY A 204 6.03 -26.69 7.16
N ILE A 205 4.85 -26.97 6.60
CA ILE A 205 3.56 -27.00 7.30
C ILE A 205 2.83 -28.30 7.00
N CYS A 206 1.86 -28.67 7.84
CA CYS A 206 1.04 -29.84 7.60
C CYS A 206 0.00 -29.58 6.49
N LEU A 207 -0.54 -30.67 5.92
CA LEU A 207 -1.59 -30.61 4.91
C LEU A 207 -2.84 -29.86 5.41
N GLU A 208 -3.22 -30.04 6.67
CA GLU A 208 -4.37 -29.37 7.27
C GLU A 208 -4.22 -27.84 7.26
N ASP A 209 -3.02 -27.33 7.59
CA ASP A 209 -2.73 -25.90 7.55
C ASP A 209 -2.76 -25.35 6.12
N GLU A 210 -2.27 -26.12 5.14
CA GLU A 210 -2.35 -25.78 3.72
C GLU A 210 -3.81 -25.69 3.26
N GLU A 211 -4.60 -26.74 3.46
CA GLU A 211 -6.00 -26.81 3.04
C GLU A 211 -6.85 -25.74 3.71
N ARG A 212 -6.69 -25.53 5.02
CA ARG A 212 -7.37 -24.46 5.75
C ARG A 212 -7.00 -23.09 5.17
N THR A 213 -5.73 -22.84 4.89
CA THR A 213 -5.28 -21.56 4.33
C THR A 213 -5.83 -21.33 2.92
N LEU A 214 -5.83 -22.35 2.06
CA LEU A 214 -6.40 -22.27 0.71
C LEU A 214 -7.91 -22.00 0.76
N SER A 215 -8.64 -22.71 1.63
CA SER A 215 -10.07 -22.48 1.86
C SER A 215 -10.35 -21.06 2.32
N ASP A 216 -9.60 -20.55 3.30
CA ASP A 216 -9.77 -19.18 3.80
C ASP A 216 -9.48 -18.12 2.70
N LEU A 217 -8.46 -18.37 1.87
CA LEU A 217 -8.11 -17.51 0.74
C LEU A 217 -9.19 -17.51 -0.36
N GLU A 218 -9.82 -18.65 -0.62
CA GLU A 218 -10.94 -18.76 -1.56
C GLU A 218 -12.18 -18.02 -1.02
N LEU A 219 -12.53 -18.22 0.25
CA LEU A 219 -13.64 -17.52 0.91
C LEU A 219 -13.44 -16.00 0.92
N ALA A 220 -12.18 -15.54 1.03
CA ALA A 220 -11.81 -14.14 0.93
C ALA A 220 -11.74 -13.60 -0.51
N GLY A 221 -11.92 -14.47 -1.53
CA GLY A 221 -11.88 -14.12 -2.95
C GLY A 221 -10.49 -13.73 -3.45
N ILE A 222 -9.44 -14.22 -2.80
CA ILE A 222 -8.04 -13.96 -3.16
C ILE A 222 -7.56 -14.97 -4.21
N ILE A 223 -8.00 -16.21 -4.06
CA ILE A 223 -7.80 -17.28 -5.02
C ILE A 223 -9.15 -17.83 -5.50
N ARG A 224 -9.13 -18.50 -6.63
CA ARG A 224 -10.26 -19.29 -7.12
C ARG A 224 -9.79 -20.64 -7.64
N TRP A 225 -10.67 -21.63 -7.55
CA TRP A 225 -10.48 -22.90 -8.25
C TRP A 225 -10.86 -22.76 -9.73
N ASP A 226 -10.00 -23.21 -10.64
CA ASP A 226 -10.28 -23.21 -12.09
C ASP A 226 -10.75 -24.57 -12.64
N GLY A 227 -10.93 -25.56 -11.77
CA GLY A 227 -11.22 -26.96 -12.12
C GLY A 227 -10.00 -27.88 -11.95
N SER A 228 -8.79 -27.33 -11.97
CA SER A 228 -7.53 -28.08 -11.85
C SER A 228 -6.53 -27.44 -10.89
N HIS A 229 -6.52 -26.12 -10.79
CA HIS A 229 -5.54 -25.34 -10.03
C HIS A 229 -6.22 -24.25 -9.22
N TRP A 230 -5.54 -23.84 -8.15
CA TRP A 230 -5.81 -22.57 -7.50
C TRP A 230 -5.15 -21.44 -8.29
N ARG A 231 -5.93 -20.41 -8.65
CA ARG A 231 -5.45 -19.23 -9.36
C ARG A 231 -5.62 -18.00 -8.51
N LEU A 232 -4.58 -17.18 -8.45
CA LEU A 232 -4.68 -15.85 -7.86
C LEU A 232 -5.55 -14.95 -8.75
N GLU A 233 -6.58 -14.37 -8.17
CA GLU A 233 -7.44 -13.40 -8.85
C GLU A 233 -6.69 -12.07 -9.07
N LYS A 234 -5.88 -11.65 -8.10
CA LYS A 234 -5.06 -10.44 -8.18
C LYS A 234 -3.79 -10.57 -7.34
N GLN A 235 -2.65 -10.17 -7.89
CA GLN A 235 -1.45 -9.93 -7.09
C GLN A 235 -1.68 -8.75 -6.15
N ARG A 236 -1.86 -9.04 -4.85
CA ARG A 236 -1.91 -8.03 -3.79
C ARG A 236 -0.88 -8.37 -2.72
N SER A 237 -0.24 -7.33 -2.18
CA SER A 237 0.53 -7.41 -0.95
C SER A 237 -0.32 -6.81 0.16
N ILE A 238 -0.28 -7.41 1.34
CA ILE A 238 -0.88 -6.82 2.53
C ILE A 238 0.04 -5.68 2.95
N ASP A 239 -0.56 -4.51 3.15
CA ASP A 239 0.12 -3.41 3.79
C ASP A 239 -0.19 -3.43 5.29
N THR A 240 0.80 -3.86 6.07
CA THR A 240 0.73 -3.93 7.53
C THR A 240 1.13 -2.61 8.19
N THR A 241 1.62 -1.61 7.44
CA THR A 241 2.14 -0.35 8.02
C THR A 241 1.07 0.46 8.75
N ARG A 242 -0.20 0.29 8.40
CA ARG A 242 -1.34 0.98 9.01
C ARG A 242 -1.98 0.22 10.18
N ASN A 243 -1.54 -1.00 10.44
CA ASN A 243 -1.98 -1.80 11.58
C ASN A 243 -0.75 -2.32 12.33
N PRO A 244 -0.21 -1.53 13.28
CA PRO A 244 1.00 -1.88 14.02
C PRO A 244 0.90 -3.25 14.71
N GLU A 245 -0.27 -3.61 15.20
CA GLU A 245 -0.48 -4.90 15.87
C GLU A 245 -0.44 -6.07 14.90
N LEU A 246 -1.06 -5.94 13.72
CA LEU A 246 -0.90 -6.92 12.64
C LEU A 246 0.58 -7.01 12.21
N GLY A 247 1.24 -5.87 12.03
CA GLY A 247 2.66 -5.82 11.68
C GLY A 247 3.54 -6.53 12.70
N ARG A 248 3.30 -6.31 14.00
CA ARG A 248 3.99 -6.97 15.11
C ARG A 248 3.76 -8.47 15.10
N ARG A 249 2.50 -8.92 14.94
CA ARG A 249 2.14 -10.34 14.87
C ARG A 249 2.79 -11.05 13.69
N MET A 250 2.80 -10.42 12.51
CA MET A 250 3.47 -10.96 11.33
C MET A 250 4.99 -11.04 11.53
N LEU A 251 5.60 -10.00 12.13
CA LEU A 251 7.02 -9.99 12.44
C LEU A 251 7.39 -11.10 13.44
N GLU A 252 6.60 -11.27 14.49
CA GLU A 252 6.77 -12.33 15.50
C GLU A 252 6.73 -13.72 14.84
N TYR A 253 5.70 -13.98 14.02
CA TYR A 253 5.56 -15.25 13.30
C TYR A 253 6.76 -15.55 12.39
N TRP A 254 7.15 -14.61 11.53
CA TRP A 254 8.26 -14.83 10.60
C TRP A 254 9.62 -14.88 11.30
N THR A 255 9.78 -14.18 12.41
CA THR A 255 10.99 -14.26 13.25
C THR A 255 11.14 -15.65 13.85
N GLU A 256 10.05 -16.22 14.36
CA GLU A 256 10.07 -17.57 14.93
C GLU A 256 10.42 -18.63 13.87
N ARG A 257 9.90 -18.48 12.65
CA ARG A 257 10.29 -19.32 11.50
C ARG A 257 11.78 -19.17 11.15
N SER A 258 12.30 -17.95 11.13
CA SER A 258 13.73 -17.70 10.91
C SER A 258 14.58 -18.33 12.01
N ARG A 259 14.15 -18.23 13.28
CA ARG A 259 14.83 -18.85 14.44
C ARG A 259 14.91 -20.37 14.29
N ALA A 260 13.80 -21.02 13.94
CA ALA A 260 13.77 -22.47 13.70
C ALA A 260 14.75 -22.88 12.59
N ARG A 261 14.74 -22.16 11.44
CA ARG A 261 15.67 -22.44 10.34
C ARG A 261 17.14 -22.26 10.69
N ILE A 262 17.47 -21.25 11.51
CA ILE A 262 18.85 -21.06 12.02
C ILE A 262 19.26 -22.25 12.88
N ALA A 263 18.38 -22.73 13.76
CA ALA A 263 18.65 -23.88 14.63
C ALA A 263 18.87 -25.17 13.84
N ASP A 264 18.11 -25.38 12.77
CA ASP A 264 18.18 -26.57 11.92
C ASP A 264 19.27 -26.49 10.83
N ALA A 265 20.10 -25.44 10.84
CA ALA A 265 21.10 -25.14 9.80
C ALA A 265 20.53 -25.16 8.38
N GLY A 266 19.26 -24.76 8.23
CA GLY A 266 18.55 -24.74 6.95
C GLY A 266 19.05 -23.66 5.99
N ASP A 267 18.68 -23.79 4.72
CA ASP A 267 19.04 -22.82 3.68
C ASP A 267 18.53 -21.40 4.00
N GLY A 268 19.44 -20.43 3.88
CA GLY A 268 19.17 -19.01 4.09
C GLY A 268 20.45 -18.18 4.15
N ARG A 269 20.29 -16.85 4.21
CA ARG A 269 21.38 -15.92 4.52
C ARG A 269 21.09 -15.30 5.88
N PHE A 270 21.80 -15.78 6.90
CA PHE A 270 21.67 -15.31 8.27
C PHE A 270 22.98 -14.61 8.66
N SER A 271 22.88 -13.37 9.10
CA SER A 271 24.02 -12.56 9.51
C SER A 271 23.61 -11.68 10.68
N TYR A 272 24.53 -11.45 11.61
CA TYR A 272 24.34 -10.51 12.71
C TYR A 272 25.55 -9.57 12.82
N LEU A 273 25.31 -8.38 13.34
CA LEU A 273 26.33 -7.39 13.66
C LEU A 273 25.93 -6.70 14.96
N VAL A 274 26.82 -6.70 15.95
CA VAL A 274 26.67 -5.92 17.19
C VAL A 274 27.72 -4.81 17.14
N PHE A 275 27.29 -3.57 17.33
CA PHE A 275 28.14 -2.39 17.23
C PHE A 275 27.64 -1.28 18.14
N GLY A 276 28.53 -0.39 18.56
CA GLY A 276 28.16 0.90 19.16
C GLY A 276 28.11 1.98 18.10
N CYS A 277 27.20 2.94 18.22
CA CYS A 277 27.13 4.11 17.34
C CYS A 277 26.52 5.32 18.06
N ASP A 278 26.67 6.51 17.48
CA ASP A 278 25.96 7.70 17.92
C ASP A 278 24.57 7.82 17.27
N GLU A 279 23.77 8.80 17.72
CA GLU A 279 22.42 9.06 17.20
C GLU A 279 22.39 9.45 15.71
N ALA A 280 23.40 10.19 15.26
CA ALA A 280 23.53 10.57 13.85
C ALA A 280 23.72 9.32 12.97
N THR A 281 24.56 8.39 13.41
CA THR A 281 24.80 7.11 12.75
C THR A 281 23.56 6.22 12.82
N LEU A 282 22.86 6.14 13.96
CA LEU A 282 21.61 5.39 14.09
C LEU A 282 20.54 5.90 13.12
N THR A 283 20.43 7.22 12.97
CA THR A 283 19.55 7.85 11.98
C THR A 283 19.95 7.43 10.56
N ALA A 284 21.24 7.55 10.21
CA ALA A 284 21.74 7.14 8.89
C ALA A 284 21.52 5.64 8.57
N ILE A 285 21.62 4.77 9.57
CA ILE A 285 21.32 3.33 9.44
C ILE A 285 19.82 3.10 9.20
N ASN A 286 18.95 3.84 9.90
CA ASN A 286 17.51 3.78 9.64
C ASN A 286 17.16 4.23 8.22
N ASP A 287 17.78 5.30 7.70
CA ASP A 287 17.63 5.72 6.31
C ASP A 287 18.04 4.61 5.34
N LEU A 288 19.20 3.97 5.60
CA LEU A 288 19.71 2.88 4.78
C LEU A 288 18.74 1.70 4.76
N ARG A 289 18.20 1.31 5.92
CA ARG A 289 17.21 0.24 6.05
C ARG A 289 15.97 0.52 5.20
N LEU A 290 15.46 1.75 5.24
CA LEU A 290 14.29 2.14 4.43
C LEU A 290 14.59 2.10 2.93
N ARG A 291 15.78 2.56 2.51
CA ARG A 291 16.22 2.47 1.11
C ARG A 291 16.34 1.00 0.66
N TYR A 292 16.98 0.16 1.47
CA TYR A 292 17.10 -1.27 1.21
C TYR A 292 15.75 -1.94 0.94
N TYR A 293 14.74 -1.71 1.81
CA TYR A 293 13.40 -2.29 1.59
C TYR A 293 12.72 -1.77 0.32
N ARG A 294 12.88 -0.48 -0.01
CA ARG A 294 12.33 0.11 -1.24
C ARG A 294 12.97 -0.51 -2.48
N GLU A 295 14.29 -0.67 -2.48
CA GLU A 295 15.05 -1.29 -3.58
C GLU A 295 14.71 -2.78 -3.73
N MET A 296 14.64 -3.53 -2.62
CA MET A 296 14.23 -4.93 -2.63
C MET A 296 12.83 -5.11 -3.20
N ARG A 297 11.85 -4.28 -2.79
CA ARG A 297 10.49 -4.32 -3.37
C ARG A 297 10.48 -4.02 -4.87
N ALA A 298 11.30 -3.07 -5.31
CA ALA A 298 11.44 -2.75 -6.73
C ALA A 298 12.03 -3.92 -7.53
N LEU A 299 13.05 -4.61 -6.98
CA LEU A 299 13.63 -5.82 -7.58
C LEU A 299 12.58 -6.93 -7.72
N VAL A 300 11.85 -7.24 -6.64
CA VAL A 300 10.76 -8.23 -6.63
C VAL A 300 9.70 -7.89 -7.68
N ALA A 301 9.26 -6.62 -7.74
CA ALA A 301 8.26 -6.17 -8.70
C ALA A 301 8.73 -6.20 -10.17
N SER A 302 10.05 -6.26 -10.40
CA SER A 302 10.66 -6.35 -11.73
C SER A 302 11.01 -7.77 -12.17
N ALA A 303 10.83 -8.76 -11.29
CA ALA A 303 11.13 -10.16 -11.61
C ALA A 303 10.20 -10.66 -12.74
N PRO A 304 10.73 -11.35 -13.76
CA PRO A 304 9.94 -11.81 -14.90
C PRO A 304 8.99 -12.97 -14.57
N GLY A 305 9.28 -13.71 -13.48
CA GLY A 305 8.51 -14.85 -12.99
C GLY A 305 8.97 -15.23 -11.58
N ALA A 306 8.22 -16.09 -10.90
CA ALA A 306 8.55 -16.55 -9.56
C ALA A 306 8.98 -18.02 -9.61
N THR A 307 10.19 -18.30 -9.15
CA THR A 307 10.72 -19.67 -9.00
C THR A 307 11.01 -20.01 -7.54
N ARG A 308 10.83 -19.04 -6.64
CA ARG A 308 11.04 -19.21 -5.20
C ARG A 308 10.20 -18.25 -4.38
N VAL A 309 9.69 -18.75 -3.26
CA VAL A 309 9.06 -17.94 -2.21
C VAL A 309 10.11 -17.60 -1.16
N MET A 310 10.26 -16.31 -0.86
CA MET A 310 11.27 -15.78 0.06
C MET A 310 10.61 -14.88 1.10
N VAL A 311 11.06 -14.98 2.35
CA VAL A 311 10.78 -14.02 3.41
C VAL A 311 12.08 -13.28 3.76
N ALA A 312 12.00 -11.97 3.97
CA ALA A 312 13.12 -11.15 4.40
C ALA A 312 12.76 -10.44 5.70
N THR A 313 13.43 -10.81 6.79
CA THR A 313 13.30 -10.19 8.11
C THR A 313 14.62 -9.51 8.48
N VAL A 314 14.61 -8.19 8.68
CA VAL A 314 15.78 -7.41 9.13
C VAL A 314 15.45 -6.73 10.43
N HIS A 315 16.14 -7.09 11.51
CA HIS A 315 15.92 -6.56 12.86
C HIS A 315 17.02 -5.56 13.22
N LEU A 316 16.59 -4.40 13.71
CA LEU A 316 17.44 -3.37 14.29
C LEU A 316 16.76 -2.90 15.57
N PHE A 317 17.41 -3.11 16.71
CA PHE A 317 16.89 -2.74 18.03
C PHE A 317 18.06 -2.35 18.94
N PRO A 318 17.85 -1.39 19.85
CA PRO A 318 18.83 -1.09 20.88
C PRO A 318 18.90 -2.25 21.88
N LEU A 319 20.11 -2.57 22.36
CA LEU A 319 20.33 -3.56 23.42
C LEU A 319 20.28 -2.92 24.82
N ASP A 320 20.39 -1.60 24.88
CA ASP A 320 20.42 -0.78 26.07
C ASP A 320 19.34 0.32 26.01
N VAL A 321 19.27 1.12 27.07
CA VAL A 321 18.33 2.25 27.18
C VAL A 321 18.86 3.54 26.53
N GLY A 322 20.09 3.52 26.00
CA GLY A 322 20.81 4.70 25.51
C GLY A 322 21.18 5.67 26.63
N ALA A 323 21.89 6.75 26.29
CA ALA A 323 22.03 7.91 27.16
C ALA A 323 20.68 8.65 27.19
N GLY A 324 19.73 8.14 27.96
CA GLY A 324 18.48 8.87 28.22
C GLY A 324 18.81 10.22 28.85
N ASP A 325 18.09 11.25 28.44
CA ASP A 325 17.92 12.48 29.22
C ASP A 325 17.42 12.08 30.62
N THR A 326 18.35 11.82 31.54
CA THR A 326 18.12 11.96 32.97
C THR A 326 18.00 13.44 33.24
N ASN A 327 16.83 14.01 32.97
CA ASN A 327 16.39 15.23 33.64
C ASN A 327 14.88 15.18 33.87
N THR A 328 14.57 15.14 35.17
CA THR A 328 13.37 15.62 35.88
C THR A 328 12.43 16.53 35.13
#